data_AF-A0A2H0QLM2-F1
#
_entry.id   AF-A0A2H0QLM2-F1
#
_cell.length_a   1.000
_cell.length_b   1.000
_cell.length_c   1.000
_cell.angle_alpha   90.00
_cell.angle_beta   90.00
_cell.angle_gamma   90.00
#
_symmetry.space_group_name_H-M   'P 1'
#
loop_
_entity.id
_entity.type
_entity.pdbx_description
1 polymer ?
#
loop_
_entity_poly.entity_id
_entity_poly.type
_entity_poly.pdbx_seq_one_letter_code
_entity_poly.pdbx_strand_id
1 'polypeptide(L)'
;MKWLAVLSFLASFSAYSYNCPTELRAATSKLSQSTIEHDLSVKFFNKALQNVSELKYTVAKTNADSAKVKSNNAISTVNTAISKLETVIKLCEDPEKKMAEEYLVDAQTHASNVKVNDEQVNELILLLDRVLNGDKNAYCYGFTYCPNGATVSCYAYGPSCSWQVTRFGVVCRGFDQWGNWGEFWGRCF
;
A
#
# COMPACT_ATOMS: atom_id res chain seq x y z
N MET A 1 43.19 -20.58 -16.20
CA MET A 1 44.54 -20.00 -16.41
C MET A 1 44.42 -18.82 -17.36
N LYS A 2 45.16 -17.75 -17.04
CA LYS A 2 45.43 -16.53 -17.84
C LYS A 2 44.28 -15.53 -17.99
N TRP A 3 44.27 -14.53 -17.10
CA TRP A 3 44.20 -13.12 -17.49
C TRP A 3 45.11 -12.35 -16.52
N LEU A 4 46.31 -12.00 -16.99
CA LEU A 4 47.27 -11.14 -16.31
C LEU A 4 47.76 -10.11 -17.34
N ALA A 5 47.84 -8.87 -16.87
CA ALA A 5 48.51 -7.71 -17.44
C ALA A 5 47.91 -7.10 -18.72
N VAL A 6 47.35 -5.89 -18.59
CA VAL A 6 48.07 -4.67 -19.01
C VAL A 6 47.70 -3.55 -18.03
N LEU A 7 48.71 -3.01 -17.37
CA LEU A 7 48.66 -1.80 -16.56
C LEU A 7 49.62 -0.80 -17.22
N SER A 8 49.31 0.47 -17.05
CA SER A 8 50.12 1.68 -17.29
C SER A 8 50.10 2.32 -18.69
N PHE A 9 49.31 3.40 -18.81
CA PHE A 9 49.80 4.69 -19.30
C PHE A 9 49.11 5.82 -18.52
N LEU A 10 49.92 6.65 -17.86
CA LEU A 10 49.53 7.87 -17.13
C LEU A 10 49.52 9.06 -18.09
N ALA A 11 48.46 9.87 -18.08
CA ALA A 11 48.54 11.31 -18.29
C ALA A 11 47.28 12.01 -17.78
N SER A 12 47.50 13.07 -17.02
CA SER A 12 46.56 13.76 -16.13
C SER A 12 45.65 14.72 -16.89
N PHE A 13 44.37 14.37 -17.01
CA PHE A 13 43.29 15.35 -16.97
C PHE A 13 42.44 14.97 -15.76
N SER A 14 42.43 15.79 -14.71
CA SER A 14 41.44 15.67 -13.63
C SER A 14 40.08 16.17 -14.12
N ALA A 15 39.57 15.57 -15.18
CA ALA A 15 38.15 15.46 -15.42
C ALA A 15 37.70 14.26 -14.58
N TYR A 16 36.66 14.42 -13.77
CA TYR A 16 36.00 13.30 -13.13
C TYR A 16 35.59 12.30 -14.21
N SER A 17 36.41 11.27 -14.48
CA SER A 17 36.10 10.25 -15.46
C SER A 17 34.90 9.49 -14.93
N TYR A 18 33.74 9.70 -15.55
CA TYR A 18 32.50 9.02 -15.20
C TYR A 18 32.75 7.51 -15.26
N ASN A 19 32.60 6.83 -14.12
CA ASN A 19 32.95 5.42 -14.00
C ASN A 19 31.72 4.56 -14.31
N CYS A 20 31.53 4.25 -15.59
CA CYS A 20 30.41 3.48 -16.13
C CYS A 20 30.13 2.18 -15.37
N PRO A 21 31.12 1.29 -15.11
CA PRO A 21 30.89 0.08 -14.31
C PRO A 21 30.37 0.35 -12.89
N THR A 22 30.80 1.44 -12.26
CA THR A 22 30.40 1.77 -10.89
C THR A 22 28.95 2.25 -10.84
N GLU A 23 28.55 3.09 -11.79
CA GLU A 23 27.17 3.58 -11.89
C GLU A 23 26.19 2.47 -12.30
N LEU A 24 26.61 1.57 -13.19
CA LEU A 24 25.83 0.38 -13.55
C LEU A 24 25.60 -0.53 -12.33
N ARG A 25 26.63 -0.78 -11.51
CA ARG A 25 26.49 -1.53 -10.24
C ARG A 25 25.60 -0.82 -9.23
N ALA A 26 25.69 0.50 -9.15
CA ALA A 26 24.84 1.28 -8.27
C ALA A 26 23.37 1.21 -8.70
N ALA A 27 23.10 1.25 -10.01
CA ALA A 27 21.75 1.11 -10.55
C ALA A 27 21.15 -0.28 -10.29
N THR A 28 21.90 -1.35 -10.55
CA THR A 28 21.43 -2.73 -10.29
C THR A 28 21.21 -3.00 -8.80
N SER A 29 22.08 -2.46 -7.92
CA SER A 29 21.85 -2.51 -6.47
C SER A 29 20.55 -1.82 -6.06
N LYS A 30 20.23 -0.67 -6.65
CA LYS A 30 18.96 0.04 -6.42
C LYS A 30 17.77 -0.76 -6.94
N LEU A 31 17.88 -1.41 -8.10
CA LEU A 31 16.82 -2.28 -8.61
C LEU A 31 16.54 -3.43 -7.64
N SER A 32 17.57 -4.12 -7.15
CA SER A 32 17.42 -5.17 -6.13
C SER A 32 16.78 -4.66 -4.84
N GLN A 33 17.18 -3.47 -4.37
CA GLN A 33 16.57 -2.85 -3.19
C GLN A 33 15.09 -2.53 -3.41
N SER A 34 14.71 -2.05 -4.60
CA SER A 34 13.31 -1.78 -4.96
C SER A 34 12.47 -3.06 -4.93
N THR A 35 12.99 -4.17 -5.49
CA THR A 35 12.34 -5.48 -5.44
C THR A 35 12.05 -5.93 -4.01
N ILE A 36 13.01 -5.78 -3.10
CA ILE A 36 12.83 -6.14 -1.68
C ILE A 36 11.72 -5.30 -1.04
N GLU A 37 11.70 -3.99 -1.28
CA GLU A 37 10.66 -3.11 -0.72
C GLU A 37 9.28 -3.43 -1.33
N HIS A 38 9.20 -3.77 -2.61
CA HIS A 38 7.96 -4.20 -3.27
C HIS A 38 7.43 -5.51 -2.67
N ASP A 39 8.27 -6.53 -2.49
CA ASP A 39 7.87 -7.80 -1.87
C ASP A 39 7.34 -7.61 -0.44
N LEU A 40 7.97 -6.70 0.31
CA LEU A 40 7.48 -6.31 1.65
C LEU A 40 6.12 -5.62 1.57
N SER A 41 5.91 -4.74 0.59
CA SER A 41 4.62 -4.08 0.38
C SER A 41 3.50 -5.11 0.13
N VAL A 42 3.72 -6.03 -0.81
CA VAL A 42 2.79 -7.13 -1.12
C VAL A 42 2.50 -7.99 0.10
N LYS A 43 3.51 -8.31 0.91
CA LYS A 43 3.35 -9.07 2.15
C LYS A 43 2.45 -8.35 3.16
N PHE A 44 2.65 -7.05 3.36
CA PHE A 44 1.81 -6.26 4.26
C PHE A 44 0.39 -6.08 3.73
N PHE A 45 0.24 -5.89 2.42
CA PHE A 45 -1.06 -5.82 1.76
C PHE A 45 -1.87 -7.10 1.97
N ASN A 46 -1.27 -8.28 1.74
CA ASN A 46 -1.93 -9.57 1.97
C ASN A 46 -2.33 -9.77 3.43
N LYS A 47 -1.50 -9.32 4.39
CA LYS A 47 -1.87 -9.32 5.82
C LYS A 47 -3.02 -8.37 6.12
N ALA A 48 -3.09 -7.22 5.45
CA ALA A 48 -4.21 -6.30 5.59
C ALA A 48 -5.51 -6.95 5.10
N LEU A 49 -5.49 -7.61 3.95
CA LEU A 49 -6.63 -8.36 3.42
C LEU A 49 -7.09 -9.50 4.36
N GLN A 50 -6.14 -10.25 4.93
CA GLN A 50 -6.46 -11.27 5.93
C GLN A 50 -7.12 -10.65 7.18
N ASN A 51 -6.60 -9.52 7.68
CA ASN A 51 -7.22 -8.85 8.82
C ASN A 51 -8.61 -8.30 8.48
N VAL A 52 -8.89 -7.92 7.24
CA VAL A 52 -10.24 -7.55 6.79
C VAL A 52 -11.18 -8.74 6.87
N SER A 53 -10.77 -9.92 6.39
CA SER A 53 -11.63 -11.13 6.47
C SER A 53 -11.87 -11.60 7.91
N GLU A 54 -10.95 -11.30 8.82
CA GLU A 54 -11.08 -11.53 10.26
C GLU A 54 -11.78 -10.37 11.01
N LEU A 55 -12.30 -9.36 10.31
CA LEU A 55 -12.98 -8.16 10.86
C LEU A 55 -12.10 -7.31 11.81
N LYS A 56 -10.78 -7.43 11.71
CA LYS A 56 -9.79 -6.68 12.51
C LYS A 56 -9.38 -5.38 11.80
N TYR A 57 -10.33 -4.48 11.55
CA TYR A 57 -10.15 -3.31 10.68
C TYR A 57 -9.02 -2.36 11.09
N THR A 58 -8.85 -2.08 12.39
CA THR A 58 -7.75 -1.22 12.87
C THR A 58 -6.38 -1.84 12.56
N VAL A 59 -6.24 -3.16 12.74
CA VAL A 59 -5.00 -3.88 12.42
C VAL A 59 -4.80 -3.99 10.91
N ALA A 60 -5.89 -4.16 10.15
CA ALA A 60 -5.86 -4.11 8.69
C ALA A 60 -5.31 -2.77 8.18
N LYS A 61 -5.78 -1.65 8.77
CA LYS A 61 -5.34 -0.30 8.43
C LYS A 61 -3.86 -0.09 8.71
N THR A 62 -3.36 -0.47 9.88
CA THR A 62 -1.92 -0.40 10.20
C THR A 62 -1.06 -1.19 9.20
N ASN A 63 -1.53 -2.38 8.77
CA ASN A 63 -0.82 -3.17 7.76
C ASN A 63 -0.91 -2.52 6.37
N ALA A 64 -2.05 -1.95 5.98
CA ALA A 64 -2.19 -1.24 4.71
C ALA A 64 -1.30 0.02 4.64
N ASP A 65 -1.23 0.79 5.73
CA ASP A 65 -0.32 1.94 5.83
C ASP A 65 1.16 1.51 5.76
N SER A 66 1.50 0.39 6.38
CA SER A 66 2.85 -0.21 6.25
C SER A 66 3.15 -0.64 4.81
N ALA A 67 2.18 -1.26 4.12
CA ALA A 67 2.30 -1.60 2.71
C ALA A 67 2.54 -0.34 1.85
N LYS A 68 1.82 0.76 2.15
CA LYS A 68 1.96 2.02 1.43
C LYS A 68 3.34 2.64 1.56
N VAL A 69 3.89 2.65 2.78
CA VAL A 69 5.26 3.14 3.02
C VAL A 69 6.27 2.32 2.20
N LYS A 70 6.12 0.99 2.18
CA LYS A 70 6.99 0.09 1.40
C LYS A 70 6.86 0.27 -0.10
N SER A 71 5.64 0.46 -0.61
CA SER A 71 5.39 0.79 -2.01
C SER A 71 6.07 2.10 -2.42
N ASN A 72 5.90 3.17 -1.63
CA ASN A 72 6.54 4.47 -1.89
C ASN A 72 8.07 4.37 -1.94
N ASN A 73 8.68 3.59 -1.03
CA ASN A 73 10.11 3.32 -1.03
C ASN A 73 10.56 2.58 -2.30
N ALA A 74 9.80 1.56 -2.72
CA ALA A 74 10.07 0.81 -3.94
C ALA A 74 10.03 1.72 -5.18
N ILE A 75 9.00 2.57 -5.31
CA ILE A 75 8.84 3.56 -6.38
C ILE A 75 10.03 4.53 -6.42
N SER A 76 10.37 5.14 -5.28
CA SER A 76 11.50 6.08 -5.19
C SER A 76 12.83 5.42 -5.60
N THR A 77 13.04 4.18 -5.16
CA THR A 77 14.27 3.43 -5.42
C THR A 77 14.37 3.01 -6.90
N VAL A 78 13.28 2.52 -7.52
CA VAL A 78 13.31 2.15 -8.95
C VAL A 78 13.47 3.36 -9.85
N ASN A 79 12.87 4.50 -9.53
CA ASN A 79 13.08 5.74 -10.29
C ASN A 79 14.54 6.21 -10.21
N THR A 80 15.19 6.02 -9.06
CA THR A 80 16.64 6.28 -8.92
C THR A 80 17.47 5.33 -9.78
N ALA A 81 17.11 4.04 -9.84
CA ALA A 81 17.77 3.07 -10.70
C ALA A 81 17.63 3.44 -12.18
N ILE A 82 16.41 3.78 -12.63
CA ILE A 82 16.11 4.23 -13.99
C ILE A 82 16.98 5.43 -14.37
N SER A 83 17.00 6.48 -13.52
CA SER A 83 17.81 7.68 -13.79
C SER A 83 19.31 7.39 -13.92
N LYS A 84 19.84 6.48 -13.10
CA LYS A 84 21.24 6.02 -13.21
C LYS A 84 21.50 5.27 -14.51
N LEU A 85 20.60 4.35 -14.90
CA LEU A 85 20.71 3.60 -16.16
C LEU A 85 20.68 4.54 -17.37
N GLU A 86 19.77 5.51 -17.40
CA GLU A 86 19.72 6.53 -18.44
C GLU A 86 21.01 7.35 -18.54
N THR A 87 21.66 7.61 -17.40
CA THR A 87 22.95 8.30 -17.36
C THR A 87 24.07 7.44 -17.95
N VAL A 88 24.10 6.15 -17.60
CA VAL A 88 25.06 5.18 -18.19
C VAL A 88 24.85 5.08 -19.70
N ILE A 89 23.62 4.98 -20.18
CA ILE A 89 23.30 4.91 -21.62
C ILE A 89 23.80 6.15 -22.39
N LYS A 90 23.75 7.33 -21.77
CA LYS A 90 24.17 8.60 -22.38
C LYS A 90 25.69 8.79 -22.41
N LEU A 91 26.39 8.31 -21.38
CA LEU A 91 27.80 8.65 -21.15
C LEU A 91 28.78 7.50 -21.43
N CYS A 92 28.28 6.29 -21.64
CA CYS A 92 29.09 5.09 -21.80
C CYS A 92 28.97 4.50 -23.19
N GLU A 93 30.01 3.78 -23.59
CA GLU A 93 30.05 3.00 -24.82
C GLU A 93 29.75 1.52 -24.53
N ASP A 94 29.85 0.68 -25.56
CA ASP A 94 29.72 -0.77 -25.39
C ASP A 94 30.92 -1.35 -24.62
N PRO A 95 30.70 -2.37 -23.77
CA PRO A 95 29.45 -3.12 -23.55
C PRO A 95 28.50 -2.55 -22.48
N GLU A 96 28.92 -1.58 -21.68
CA GLU A 96 28.15 -1.06 -20.54
C GLU A 96 26.83 -0.43 -20.98
N LYS A 97 26.83 0.29 -22.10
CA LYS A 97 25.62 0.88 -22.68
C LYS A 97 24.55 -0.17 -22.95
N LYS A 98 24.92 -1.25 -23.66
CA LYS A 98 23.99 -2.32 -24.01
C LYS A 98 23.41 -3.02 -22.77
N MET A 99 24.24 -3.28 -21.75
CA MET A 99 23.75 -3.83 -20.48
C MET A 99 22.78 -2.87 -19.77
N ALA A 100 23.06 -1.57 -19.82
CA ALA A 100 22.18 -0.57 -19.21
C ALA A 100 20.82 -0.46 -19.94
N GLU A 101 20.80 -0.60 -21.26
CA GLU A 101 19.56 -0.64 -22.06
C GLU A 101 18.69 -1.86 -21.68
N GLU A 102 19.30 -3.04 -21.52
CA GLU A 102 18.59 -4.25 -21.07
C GLU A 102 18.00 -4.06 -19.67
N TYR A 103 18.80 -3.59 -18.71
CA TYR A 103 18.32 -3.33 -17.34
C TYR A 103 17.28 -2.20 -17.27
N LEU A 104 17.29 -1.25 -18.20
CA LEU A 104 16.31 -0.16 -18.23
C LEU A 104 14.91 -0.70 -18.53
N VAL A 105 14.80 -1.63 -19.47
CA VAL A 105 13.52 -2.30 -19.80
C VAL A 105 12.98 -3.06 -18.57
N ASP A 106 13.86 -3.80 -17.89
CA ASP A 106 13.49 -4.51 -16.66
C ASP A 106 13.05 -3.55 -15.55
N ALA A 107 13.77 -2.44 -15.35
CA ALA A 107 13.45 -1.44 -14.34
C ALA A 107 12.12 -0.73 -14.63
N GLN A 108 11.82 -0.41 -15.89
CA GLN A 108 10.55 0.20 -16.31
C GLN A 108 9.37 -0.77 -16.12
N THR A 109 9.57 -2.05 -16.45
CA THR A 109 8.58 -3.10 -16.22
C THR A 109 8.32 -3.26 -14.72
N HIS A 110 9.38 -3.33 -13.92
CA HIS A 110 9.29 -3.40 -12.46
C HIS A 110 8.54 -2.19 -11.89
N ALA A 111 8.88 -0.96 -12.32
CA ALA A 111 8.22 0.26 -11.88
C ALA A 111 6.70 0.25 -12.18
N SER A 112 6.29 -0.32 -13.30
CA SER A 112 4.88 -0.47 -13.66
C SER A 112 4.16 -1.44 -12.71
N ASN A 113 4.78 -2.57 -12.37
CA ASN A 113 4.22 -3.52 -11.41
C ASN A 113 4.09 -2.92 -10.00
N VAL A 114 5.10 -2.18 -9.54
CA VAL A 114 5.05 -1.48 -8.25
C VAL A 114 3.91 -0.46 -8.21
N LYS A 115 3.68 0.29 -9.29
CA LYS A 115 2.57 1.25 -9.38
C LYS A 115 1.20 0.59 -9.26
N VAL A 116 0.99 -0.54 -9.94
CA VAL A 116 -0.27 -1.30 -9.82
C VAL A 116 -0.50 -1.74 -8.38
N ASN A 117 0.55 -2.22 -7.69
CA ASN A 117 0.45 -2.56 -6.28
C ASN A 117 0.15 -1.33 -5.39
N ASP A 118 0.76 -0.18 -5.68
CA ASP A 118 0.50 1.08 -4.98
C ASP A 118 -0.96 1.51 -5.07
N GLU A 119 -1.54 1.43 -6.27
CA GLU A 119 -2.94 1.76 -6.54
C GLU A 119 -3.88 0.86 -5.72
N GLN A 120 -3.64 -0.46 -5.72
CA GLN A 120 -4.41 -1.41 -4.92
C GLN A 120 -4.31 -1.14 -3.41
N VAL A 121 -3.12 -0.79 -2.92
CA VAL A 121 -2.91 -0.40 -1.51
C VAL A 121 -3.68 0.87 -1.17
N ASN A 122 -3.67 1.88 -2.06
CA ASN A 122 -4.43 3.12 -1.86
C ASN A 122 -5.94 2.86 -1.82
N GLU A 123 -6.46 2.03 -2.72
CA GLU A 123 -7.87 1.65 -2.72
C GLU A 123 -8.27 0.98 -1.42
N LEU A 124 -7.47 0.02 -0.93
CA LEU A 124 -7.72 -0.64 0.34
C LEU A 124 -7.70 0.35 1.51
N ILE A 125 -6.75 1.28 1.52
CA ILE A 125 -6.66 2.34 2.54
C ILE A 125 -7.95 3.19 2.53
N LEU A 126 -8.40 3.64 1.36
CA LEU A 126 -9.61 4.45 1.24
C LEU A 126 -10.86 3.70 1.73
N LEU A 127 -10.96 2.41 1.43
CA LEU A 127 -12.03 1.54 1.93
C LEU A 127 -11.96 1.39 3.45
N LEU A 128 -10.78 1.15 4.00
CA LEU A 128 -10.58 1.03 5.45
C LEU A 128 -10.86 2.34 6.17
N ASP A 129 -10.46 3.48 5.61
CA ASP A 129 -10.80 4.79 6.16
C ASP A 129 -12.31 5.03 6.14
N ARG A 130 -13.01 4.59 5.07
CA ARG A 130 -14.48 4.61 5.04
C ARG A 130 -15.12 3.64 6.03
N VAL A 131 -14.49 2.53 6.39
CA VAL A 131 -15.04 1.61 7.40
C VAL A 131 -14.80 2.14 8.81
N LEU A 132 -13.56 2.57 9.09
CA LEU A 132 -13.11 3.01 10.42
C LEU A 132 -13.60 4.40 10.79
N ASN A 133 -13.59 5.33 9.84
CA ASN A 133 -14.06 6.69 10.05
C ASN A 133 -15.46 6.91 9.50
N GLY A 134 -16.10 5.84 9.01
CA GLY A 134 -17.21 5.89 8.07
C GLY A 134 -18.22 6.94 8.38
N ASP A 135 -18.68 7.64 7.32
CA ASP A 135 -19.63 8.75 7.35
C ASP A 135 -20.22 8.87 8.74
N LYS A 136 -19.55 9.63 9.61
CA LYS A 136 -19.99 9.78 11.02
C LYS A 136 -21.43 10.33 11.10
N ASN A 137 -21.98 10.72 9.96
CA ASN A 137 -23.30 11.26 9.71
C ASN A 137 -24.35 10.20 9.30
N ALA A 138 -23.98 8.94 9.02
CA ALA A 138 -24.94 7.87 8.76
C ALA A 138 -25.46 7.34 10.10
N TYR A 139 -26.53 7.96 10.59
CA TYR A 139 -27.24 7.54 11.79
C TYR A 139 -28.40 6.64 11.43
N CYS A 140 -28.49 5.50 12.11
CA CYS A 140 -29.67 4.65 12.09
C CYS A 140 -30.40 4.78 13.41
N TYR A 141 -31.55 5.42 13.34
CA TYR A 141 -32.50 5.52 14.42
C TYR A 141 -33.71 4.64 14.12
N GLY A 142 -33.93 3.64 14.96
CA GLY A 142 -35.13 2.82 14.92
C GLY A 142 -35.99 3.11 16.14
N PHE A 143 -37.30 3.19 15.95
CA PHE A 143 -38.26 3.26 17.06
C PHE A 143 -39.50 2.41 16.76
N THR A 144 -40.18 1.96 17.82
CA THR A 144 -41.49 1.29 17.74
C THR A 144 -42.27 1.49 19.03
N TYR A 145 -43.53 1.06 19.03
CA TYR A 145 -44.41 1.11 20.19
C TYR A 145 -44.63 -0.28 20.76
N CYS A 146 -44.59 -0.37 22.09
CA CYS A 146 -44.93 -1.56 22.85
C CYS A 146 -46.44 -1.72 23.00
N PRO A 147 -46.96 -2.93 23.33
CA PRO A 147 -48.39 -3.16 23.50
C PRO A 147 -49.06 -2.28 24.57
N ASN A 148 -48.28 -1.84 25.57
CA ASN A 148 -48.71 -0.91 26.62
C ASN A 148 -48.65 0.57 26.20
N GLY A 149 -48.33 0.87 24.95
CA GLY A 149 -48.20 2.23 24.41
C GLY A 149 -46.86 2.91 24.67
N ALA A 150 -45.91 2.26 25.37
CA ALA A 150 -44.58 2.83 25.59
C ALA A 150 -43.75 2.82 24.29
N THR A 151 -42.99 3.89 24.03
CA THR A 151 -42.06 3.95 22.91
C THR A 151 -40.72 3.34 23.29
N VAL A 152 -40.16 2.50 22.42
CA VAL A 152 -38.79 2.00 22.53
C VAL A 152 -38.00 2.39 21.30
N SER A 153 -36.72 2.67 21.49
CA SER A 153 -35.83 3.06 20.40
C SER A 153 -34.45 2.43 20.51
N CYS A 154 -33.77 2.35 19.38
CA CYS A 154 -32.35 2.01 19.30
C CYS A 154 -31.62 3.04 18.44
N TYR A 155 -30.33 3.17 18.69
CA TYR A 155 -29.42 4.00 17.91
C TYR A 155 -28.19 3.18 17.52
N ALA A 156 -27.76 3.33 16.27
CA ALA A 156 -26.47 2.88 15.77
C ALA A 156 -25.97 3.90 14.75
N TYR A 157 -24.66 3.94 14.49
CA TYR A 157 -24.11 4.72 13.39
C TYR A 157 -23.17 3.91 12.50
N GLY A 158 -22.80 4.51 11.39
CA GLY A 158 -21.76 4.05 10.50
C GLY A 158 -22.27 3.42 9.22
N PRO A 159 -21.35 3.09 8.31
CA PRO A 159 -21.68 2.63 6.97
C PRO A 159 -22.42 1.30 7.04
N SER A 160 -23.56 1.21 6.35
CA SER A 160 -24.46 0.05 6.38
C SER A 160 -25.14 -0.20 7.73
N CYS A 161 -25.23 0.82 8.60
CA CYS A 161 -26.15 0.69 9.72
C CYS A 161 -27.56 0.40 9.20
N SER A 162 -28.35 -0.35 9.95
CA SER A 162 -29.74 -0.66 9.62
C SER A 162 -30.57 -0.75 10.88
N TRP A 163 -31.88 -0.61 10.76
CA TRP A 163 -32.81 -0.88 11.84
C TRP A 163 -33.99 -1.68 11.34
N GLN A 164 -34.57 -2.50 12.22
CA GLN A 164 -35.77 -3.26 11.93
C GLN A 164 -36.65 -3.36 13.17
N VAL A 165 -37.97 -3.32 12.95
CA VAL A 165 -38.96 -3.63 13.98
C VAL A 165 -39.11 -5.14 14.06
N THR A 166 -39.16 -5.66 15.27
CA THR A 166 -39.35 -7.08 15.59
C THR A 166 -40.59 -7.25 16.46
N ARG A 167 -41.03 -8.49 16.69
CA ARG A 167 -42.15 -8.78 17.60
C ARG A 167 -41.89 -8.35 19.07
N PHE A 168 -40.66 -7.99 19.42
CA PHE A 168 -40.24 -7.67 20.79
C PHE A 168 -39.70 -6.24 20.96
N GLY A 169 -39.79 -5.40 19.93
CA GLY A 169 -39.24 -4.05 19.95
C GLY A 169 -38.48 -3.74 18.66
N VAL A 170 -37.39 -2.99 18.75
CA VAL A 170 -36.60 -2.54 17.59
C VAL A 170 -35.13 -2.92 17.75
N VAL A 171 -34.49 -3.30 16.64
CA VAL A 171 -33.07 -3.70 16.59
C VAL A 171 -32.34 -2.80 15.62
N CYS A 172 -31.25 -2.21 16.07
CA CYS A 172 -30.32 -1.45 15.25
C CYS A 172 -29.04 -2.26 15.08
N ARG A 173 -28.52 -2.34 13.86
CA ARG A 173 -27.21 -2.94 13.55
C ARG A 173 -26.29 -1.83 13.10
N GLY A 174 -25.09 -1.78 13.67
CA GLY A 174 -24.08 -0.76 13.33
C GLY A 174 -23.05 -0.62 14.43
N PHE A 175 -22.37 0.53 14.49
CA PHE A 175 -21.44 0.84 15.57
C PHE A 175 -22.14 1.49 16.78
N ASP A 176 -21.70 1.15 18.00
CA ASP A 176 -22.02 1.89 19.23
C ASP A 176 -21.17 3.16 19.38
N GLN A 177 -21.51 3.99 20.36
CA GLN A 177 -20.77 5.21 20.72
C GLN A 177 -19.28 4.99 21.03
N TRP A 178 -18.86 3.74 21.26
CA TRP A 178 -17.46 3.36 21.52
C TRP A 178 -16.76 2.77 20.29
N GLY A 179 -17.44 2.65 19.15
CA GLY A 179 -16.89 2.15 17.89
C GLY A 179 -16.94 0.63 17.74
N ASN A 180 -17.73 -0.09 18.55
CA ASN A 180 -17.91 -1.53 18.40
C ASN A 180 -19.10 -1.83 17.49
N TRP A 181 -18.89 -2.66 16.48
CA TRP A 181 -19.96 -3.14 15.62
C TRP A 181 -20.81 -4.19 16.35
N GLY A 182 -22.13 -4.04 16.37
CA GLY A 182 -23.03 -4.94 17.07
C GLY A 182 -24.52 -4.75 16.77
N GLU A 183 -25.35 -5.42 17.57
CA GLU A 183 -26.81 -5.27 17.56
C GLU A 183 -27.28 -4.59 18.86
N PHE A 184 -28.04 -3.51 18.73
CA PHE A 184 -28.56 -2.73 19.84
C PHE A 184 -30.08 -2.81 19.89
N TRP A 185 -30.62 -3.16 21.05
CA TRP A 185 -32.01 -3.51 21.21
C TRP A 185 -32.76 -2.47 22.04
N GLY A 186 -33.86 -1.94 21.50
CA GLY A 186 -34.92 -1.30 22.29
C GLY A 186 -36.02 -2.33 22.53
N ARG A 187 -36.15 -2.84 23.76
CA ARG A 187 -37.05 -3.97 24.09
C ARG A 187 -38.31 -3.51 24.81
N CYS A 188 -39.44 -4.11 24.44
CA CYS A 188 -40.66 -4.05 25.22
C CYS A 188 -40.58 -5.03 26.39
N PHE A 189 -40.62 -4.51 27.61
CA PHE A 189 -40.73 -5.28 28.85
C PHE A 189 -42.17 -5.31 29.34
#